data_AF-A0A852THQ5-F1
#
_entry.id   AF-A0A852THQ5-F1
#
_cell.length_a   1.000
_cell.length_b   1.000
_cell.length_c   1.000
_cell.angle_alpha   90.00
_cell.angle_beta   90.00
_cell.angle_gamma   90.00
#
_symmetry.space_group_name_H-M   'P 1'
#
loop_
_entity.id
_entity.type
_entity.pdbx_description
1 polymer ?
#
loop_
_entity_poly.entity_id
_entity_poly.type
_entity_poly.pdbx_seq_one_letter_code
_entity_poly.pdbx_strand_id
1 'polypeptide(L)' 'MANQSDKKDISINSSVSLKGIVKAIFNDTVHVQIGGKIITLPKADFMLDKSMN' A
#
# COMPACT_ATOMS: atom_id res chain seq x y z
N MET A 1 2.45 -28.87 -21.97
CA MET A 1 2.31 -28.19 -20.67
C MET A 1 2.47 -26.70 -20.92
N ALA A 2 1.37 -25.98 -21.14
CA ALA A 2 1.42 -24.54 -21.36
C ALA A 2 1.48 -23.84 -20.00
N ASN A 3 2.58 -23.17 -19.70
CA ASN A 3 2.70 -22.25 -18.56
C ASN A 3 1.82 -21.05 -18.85
N GLN A 4 0.53 -21.17 -18.52
CA GLN A 4 -0.36 -20.04 -18.41
C GLN A 4 0.05 -19.29 -17.14
N SER A 5 1.09 -18.47 -17.27
CA SER A 5 1.31 -17.38 -16.32
C SER A 5 0.08 -16.49 -16.47
N ASP A 6 -0.90 -16.65 -15.57
CA ASP A 6 -2.00 -15.73 -15.42
C ASP A 6 -1.41 -14.32 -15.38
N LYS A 7 -1.57 -13.59 -16.48
CA LYS A 7 -1.24 -12.18 -16.51
C LYS A 7 -2.16 -11.55 -15.49
N LYS A 8 -1.61 -11.21 -14.32
CA LYS A 8 -2.26 -10.27 -13.41
C LYS A 8 -2.25 -8.92 -14.11
N ASP A 9 -3.15 -8.75 -15.08
CA ASP A 9 -3.34 -7.51 -15.79
C ASP A 9 -3.86 -6.50 -14.75
N ILE A 10 -2.96 -5.61 -14.33
CA ILE A 10 -3.31 -4.46 -13.50
C ILE A 10 -4.13 -3.55 -14.41
N SER A 11 -5.42 -3.43 -14.13
CA SER A 11 -6.32 -2.54 -14.86
C SER A 11 -6.49 -1.22 -14.13
N ILE A 12 -6.92 -0.18 -14.85
CA ILE A 12 -7.29 1.10 -14.26
C ILE A 12 -8.41 0.84 -13.23
N ASN A 13 -8.28 1.43 -12.04
CA ASN A 13 -9.17 1.25 -10.88
C ASN A 13 -9.11 -0.13 -10.21
N SER A 14 -8.15 -0.98 -10.54
CA SER A 14 -7.90 -2.20 -9.75
C SER A 14 -7.30 -1.87 -8.39
N SER A 15 -7.74 -2.58 -7.35
CA SER A 15 -7.10 -2.52 -6.03
C SER A 15 -5.85 -3.39 -6.04
N VAL A 16 -4.74 -2.85 -5.52
CA VAL A 16 -3.46 -3.53 -5.41
C VAL A 16 -2.91 -3.40 -3.99
N SER A 17 -2.23 -4.43 -3.50
CA SER A 17 -1.51 -4.39 -2.23
C SER A 17 -0.01 -4.39 -2.51
N LEU A 18 0.70 -3.44 -1.90
CA LEU A 18 2.13 -3.24 -2.08
C LEU A 18 2.82 -3.26 -0.71
N LYS A 19 4.01 -3.87 -0.66
CA LYS A 19 4.86 -3.80 0.53
C LYS A 19 5.51 -2.43 0.61
N GLY A 20 5.38 -1.77 1.76
CA GLY A 20 6.01 -0.49 2.05
C GLY A 20 6.71 -0.50 3.41
N ILE A 21 7.64 0.42 3.61
CA ILE A 21 8.38 0.60 4.86
C ILE A 21 8.09 1.99 5.41
N VAL A 22 7.59 2.09 6.64
CA VAL A 22 7.41 3.39 7.31
C VAL A 22 8.77 4.01 7.60
N LYS A 23 9.00 5.21 7.08
CA LYS A 23 10.26 5.97 7.27
C LYS A 23 10.12 7.11 8.26
N ALA A 24 8.95 7.72 8.33
CA ALA A 24 8.64 8.77 9.30
C ALA A 24 7.16 8.78 9.64
N ILE A 25 6.85 9.22 10.86
CA ILE A 25 5.49 9.44 11.35
C ILE A 25 5.46 10.86 11.89
N PHE A 26 4.55 11.66 11.36
CA PHE A 26 4.24 13.00 11.84
C PHE A 26 2.85 13.00 12.48
N ASN A 27 2.39 14.16 12.95
CA ASN A 27 1.12 14.26 13.67
C ASN A 27 -0.07 13.78 12.83
N ASP A 28 -0.12 14.19 11.56
CA ASP A 28 -1.24 13.98 10.63
C ASP A 28 -0.93 13.02 9.47
N THR A 29 0.36 12.71 9.25
CA THR A 29 0.83 11.96 8.07
C THR A 29 1.83 10.87 8.42
N VAL A 30 1.87 9.84 7.58
CA VAL A 30 2.84 8.74 7.61
C VAL A 30 3.57 8.73 6.27
N HIS A 31 4.89 8.70 6.31
CA HIS A 31 5.73 8.61 5.13
C HIS A 31 6.15 7.16 4.93
N VAL A 32 5.68 6.54 3.85
CA VAL A 32 5.94 5.14 3.51
C VAL A 32 6.81 5.07 2.27
N GLN A 33 7.96 4.40 2.37
CA GLN A 33 8.78 4.09 1.21
C GLN A 33 8.20 2.88 0.48
N ILE A 34 7.92 3.05 -0.82
CA ILE A 34 7.51 1.98 -1.73
C ILE A 34 8.49 2.01 -2.92
N GLY A 35 9.27 0.93 -3.07
CA GLY A 35 10.39 0.91 -4.00
C GLY A 35 11.42 2.02 -3.68
N GLY A 36 11.74 2.85 -4.67
CA GLY A 36 12.69 3.96 -4.53
C GLY A 36 12.07 5.33 -4.16
N LYS A 37 10.77 5.38 -3.86
CA LYS A 37 10.04 6.64 -3.60
C LYS A 37 9.42 6.65 -2.20
N ILE A 38 9.28 7.85 -1.62
CA ILE A 38 8.53 8.07 -0.38
C ILE A 38 7.15 8.62 -0.76
N ILE A 39 6.09 7.97 -0.27
CA ILE A 39 4.71 8.40 -0.43
C ILE A 39 4.20 8.86 0.93
N THR A 40 3.61 10.05 0.99
CA THR A 40 2.95 10.59 2.18
C THR A 40 1.48 10.18 2.16
N LEU A 41 1.03 9.56 3.24
CA LEU A 41 -0.34 9.11 3.42
C LEU A 41 -0.91 9.70 4.72
N PRO A 42 -2.19 10.10 4.76
CA PRO A 42 -2.85 10.52 5.99
C PRO A 42 -2.76 9.44 7.06
N LYS A 43 -2.42 9.84 8.30
CA LYS A 43 -2.33 8.90 9.42
C LYS A 43 -3.68 8.24 9.73
N ALA A 44 -4.79 8.93 9.47
CA ALA A 44 -6.13 8.42 9.67
C ALA A 44 -6.42 7.14 8.87
N ASP A 45 -5.84 7.02 7.67
CA ASP A 45 -6.05 5.85 6.78
C ASP A 45 -5.51 4.55 7.38
N PHE A 46 -4.54 4.65 8.30
CA PHE A 46 -3.94 3.50 8.99
C PHE A 46 -4.59 3.18 10.34
N MET A 47 -5.41 4.08 10.88
CA MET A 47 -6.01 3.93 12.21
C MET A 47 -7.37 3.21 12.18
N LEU A 48 -7.85 2.81 11.01
CA LEU A 48 -9.15 2.17 10.79
C LEU A 48 -9.20 0.67 11.17
N ASP A 49 -8.07 0.05 11.50
CA ASP A 49 -7.98 -1.40 11.81
C ASP A 49 -7.85 -1.71 13.32
N LYS A 50 -8.57 -0.95 14.16
CA LYS A 50 -8.63 -1.20 15.62
C LYS A 50 -10.04 -1.47 16.16
N SER A 51 -10.99 -1.81 15.28
CA SER A 51 -12.40 -2.05 15.66
C SER A 51 -12.96 -3.34 15.05
N MET A 52 -12.20 -4.43 15.07
CA MET A 52 -12.73 -5.78 14.95
C MET A 52 -12.05 -6.67 15.98
N ASN A 53 -12.47 -6.56 17.24
CA ASN A 53 -12.19 -7.52 18.28
C ASN A 53 -13.39 -7.68 19.20
#